data_AF-A0ABD5DEW4-F1
#
_entry.id   AF-A0ABD5DEW4-F1
#
_cell.length_a   1.000
_cell.length_b   1.000
_cell.length_c   1.000
_cell.angle_alpha   90.00
_cell.angle_beta   90.00
_cell.angle_gamma   90.00
#
_symmetry.space_group_name_H-M   'P 1'
#
loop_
_entity.id
_entity.type
_entity.pdbx_description
1 polymer ?
#
loop_
_entity_poly.entity_id
_entity_poly.type
_entity_poly.pdbx_seq_one_letter_code
_entity_poly.pdbx_strand_id
1 'polypeptide(L)'
;CQQAGVPTVNLDLPGSLSPSVISDNYGGAKALTHKILANSARRRGELAPLTFIGGRSSDHNTSERLRGFHDAHRELGLSVPQANILAPGY
;
A
#
# COMPACT_ATOMS: atom_id res chain seq x y z
N CYS A 1 0.72 -5.40 -29.73
CA CYS A 1 0.21 -4.06 -30.13
C CYS A 1 1.24 -3.25 -30.90
N GLN A 2 2.48 -3.13 -30.43
CA GLN A 2 3.51 -2.31 -31.05
C GLN A 2 3.82 -2.66 -32.52
N GLN A 3 3.93 -3.95 -32.86
CA GLN A 3 4.10 -4.41 -34.25
C GLN A 3 2.89 -4.10 -35.16
N ALA A 4 1.71 -3.88 -34.59
CA ALA A 4 0.50 -3.50 -35.32
C ALA A 4 0.29 -1.98 -35.36
N GLY A 5 1.22 -1.17 -34.82
CA GLY A 5 1.11 0.28 -34.77
C GLY A 5 0.00 0.82 -33.86
N VAL A 6 -0.60 -0.03 -33.03
CA VAL A 6 -1.73 0.35 -32.15
C VAL A 6 -1.18 1.01 -30.88
N PRO A 7 -1.57 2.26 -30.57
CA PRO A 7 -1.20 2.92 -29.32
C PRO A 7 -1.73 2.16 -28.11
N THR A 8 -0.91 2.06 -27.08
CA THR A 8 -1.25 1.37 -25.83
C THR A 8 -0.94 2.20 -24.60
N VAL A 9 -1.64 1.93 -23.51
CA VAL A 9 -1.36 2.46 -22.18
C VAL A 9 -1.64 1.35 -21.17
N ASN A 10 -0.78 1.20 -20.16
CA ASN A 10 -1.06 0.31 -19.03
C ASN A 10 -1.93 1.07 -18.02
N LEU A 11 -2.93 0.38 -17.47
CA LEU A 11 -3.77 0.92 -16.42
C LEU A 11 -3.55 0.11 -15.14
N ASP A 12 -3.43 0.80 -14.01
CA ASP A 12 -3.35 0.28 -12.64
C ASP A 12 -2.10 -0.56 -12.29
N LEU A 13 -1.35 -1.03 -13.29
CA LEU A 13 -0.08 -1.71 -13.12
C LEU A 13 1.05 -0.96 -13.83
N PRO A 14 2.25 -0.91 -13.24
CA PRO A 14 3.41 -0.38 -13.94
C PRO A 14 3.81 -1.35 -15.06
N GLY A 15 4.27 -0.80 -16.17
CA GLY A 15 4.88 -1.57 -17.25
C GLY A 15 5.96 -0.78 -17.97
N SER A 16 6.94 -1.50 -18.53
CA SER A 16 8.10 -0.92 -19.20
C SER A 16 7.91 -0.69 -20.70
N LEU A 17 6.92 -1.34 -21.32
CA LEU A 17 6.72 -1.34 -22.77
C LEU A 17 5.79 -0.22 -23.26
N SER A 18 5.09 0.45 -22.35
CA SER A 18 4.12 1.49 -22.66
C SER A 18 3.97 2.42 -21.47
N PRO A 19 3.58 3.70 -21.67
CA PRO A 19 3.20 4.57 -20.57
C PRO A 19 2.15 3.92 -19.67
N SER A 20 2.24 4.19 -18.37
CA SER A 20 1.34 3.61 -17.37
C SER A 20 0.63 4.73 -16.62
N VAL A 21 -0.68 4.57 -16.41
CA VAL A 21 -1.47 5.44 -15.52
C VAL A 21 -1.77 4.65 -14.26
N ILE A 22 -1.16 5.07 -13.16
CA ILE A 22 -1.28 4.44 -11.84
C ILE A 22 -1.60 5.48 -10.77
N SER A 23 -2.17 5.03 -9.67
CA SER A 23 -2.35 5.85 -8.47
C SER A 23 -1.10 5.81 -7.58
N ASP A 24 -0.92 6.84 -6.75
CA ASP A 24 0.09 6.83 -5.69
C ASP A 24 -0.30 5.88 -4.55
N ASN A 25 0.01 4.60 -4.73
CA ASN A 25 -0.29 3.52 -3.78
C ASN A 25 0.42 3.73 -2.43
N TYR A 26 1.64 4.29 -2.44
CA TYR A 26 2.40 4.57 -1.23
C TYR A 26 1.79 5.73 -0.44
N GLY A 27 1.63 6.89 -1.08
CA GLY A 27 1.10 8.09 -0.42
C GLY A 27 -0.33 7.88 0.08
N GLY A 28 -1.17 7.22 -0.72
CA GLY A 28 -2.53 6.86 -0.33
C GLY A 28 -2.58 5.95 0.90
N ALA A 29 -1.76 4.89 0.92
CA ALA A 29 -1.72 3.97 2.06
C ALA A 29 -1.17 4.63 3.33
N LYS A 30 -0.11 5.44 3.20
CA LYS A 30 0.47 6.16 4.33
C LYS A 30 -0.54 7.13 4.95
N ALA A 31 -1.19 7.96 4.12
CA ALA A 31 -2.20 8.92 4.57
C ALA A 31 -3.41 8.23 5.23
N LEU A 32 -3.88 7.11 4.67
CA LEU A 32 -4.95 6.32 5.27
C LEU A 32 -4.53 5.73 6.62
N THR A 33 -3.32 5.16 6.70
CA THR A 33 -2.80 4.53 7.92
C THR A 33 -2.70 5.54 9.07
N HIS A 34 -2.19 6.75 8.82
CA HIS A 34 -2.19 7.82 9.83
C HIS A 34 -3.59 8.13 10.35
N LYS A 35 -4.58 8.27 9.45
CA LYS A 35 -5.96 8.55 9.84
C LYS A 35 -6.56 7.43 10.69
N ILE A 36 -6.25 6.17 10.39
CA ILE A 36 -6.74 5.02 11.17
C ILE A 36 -6.06 4.98 12.54
N LEU A 37 -4.74 5.15 12.61
CA LEU A 37 -3.98 5.18 13.87
C LEU A 37 -4.49 6.27 14.81
N ALA A 38 -4.63 7.50 14.31
CA ALA A 38 -5.15 8.63 15.09
C ALA A 38 -6.56 8.38 15.61
N ASN A 39 -7.44 7.82 14.77
CA ASN A 39 -8.81 7.49 15.18
C ASN A 39 -8.87 6.32 16.16
N SER A 40 -8.03 5.30 16.00
CA SER A 40 -7.95 4.15 16.91
C SER A 40 -7.47 4.60 18.28
N ALA A 41 -6.39 5.39 18.34
CA ALA A 41 -5.85 5.93 19.59
C ALA A 41 -6.88 6.79 20.32
N ARG A 42 -7.59 7.67 19.61
CA ARG A 42 -8.66 8.49 20.20
C ARG A 42 -9.80 7.65 20.78
N ARG A 43 -10.14 6.52 20.16
CA ARG A 43 -11.25 5.65 20.59
C ARG A 43 -10.86 4.69 21.72
N ARG A 44 -9.61 4.23 21.72
CA ARG A 44 -9.13 3.19 22.65
C ARG A 44 -8.27 3.74 23.79
N GLY A 45 -7.85 5.00 23.72
CA GLY A 45 -6.96 5.62 24.69
C GLY A 45 -5.49 5.22 24.55
N GLU A 46 -5.16 4.39 23.55
CA GLU A 46 -3.81 3.85 23.35
C GLU A 46 -3.47 3.77 21.86
N LEU A 47 -2.22 4.13 21.54
CA LEU A 47 -1.65 3.95 20.23
C LEU A 47 -1.05 2.53 20.11
N ALA A 48 -1.59 1.73 19.19
CA ALA A 48 -1.15 0.35 18.97
C ALA A 48 -1.00 0.03 17.46
N PRO A 49 -0.13 -0.93 17.09
CA PRO A 49 0.04 -1.33 15.69
C PRO A 49 -1.25 -1.89 15.08
N LEU A 50 -1.53 -1.54 13.83
CA LEU A 50 -2.65 -2.06 13.05
C LEU A 50 -2.30 -3.42 12.42
N THR A 51 -3.32 -4.08 11.88
CA THR A 51 -3.18 -5.27 11.02
C THR A 51 -3.40 -4.88 9.57
N PHE A 52 -2.48 -5.30 8.70
CA PHE A 52 -2.59 -5.16 7.25
C PHE A 52 -3.15 -6.46 6.66
N ILE A 53 -4.24 -6.34 5.91
CA ILE A 53 -4.83 -7.45 5.14
C ILE A 53 -4.89 -6.99 3.69
N GLY A 54 -4.21 -7.70 2.79
CA GLY A 54 -4.07 -7.27 1.40
C GLY A 54 -3.79 -8.40 0.40
N GLY A 55 -3.54 -8.01 -0.84
CA GLY A 55 -3.22 -8.91 -1.95
C GLY A 55 -1.85 -9.58 -1.82
N ARG A 56 -1.28 -10.09 -2.93
CA ARG A 56 0.02 -10.78 -2.88
C ARG A 56 1.12 -9.76 -2.61
N SER A 57 2.01 -10.08 -1.68
CA SER A 57 3.14 -9.21 -1.34
C SER A 57 4.10 -8.93 -2.51
N SER A 58 4.13 -9.81 -3.51
CA SER A 58 4.91 -9.65 -4.74
C SER A 58 4.33 -8.63 -5.73
N ASP A 59 3.06 -8.25 -5.57
CA ASP A 59 2.42 -7.30 -6.48
C ASP A 59 2.85 -5.88 -6.13
N HIS A 60 3.21 -5.09 -7.14
CA HIS A 60 3.69 -3.71 -6.96
C HIS A 60 2.74 -2.85 -6.10
N ASN A 61 1.43 -2.97 -6.33
CA ASN A 61 0.45 -2.19 -5.60
C ASN A 61 0.40 -2.58 -4.11
N THR A 62 0.51 -3.88 -3.82
CA THR A 62 0.56 -4.38 -2.43
C THR A 62 1.87 -3.95 -1.75
N SER A 63 3.01 -4.06 -2.44
CA SER A 63 4.30 -3.70 -1.87
C SER A 63 4.37 -2.21 -1.52
N GLU A 64 3.88 -1.33 -2.41
CA GLU A 64 3.86 0.11 -2.17
C GLU A 64 2.91 0.50 -1.03
N ARG A 65 1.74 -0.16 -0.94
CA ARG A 65 0.80 0.05 0.17
C ARG A 65 1.40 -0.41 1.50
N LEU A 66 2.06 -1.57 1.51
CA LEU A 66 2.72 -2.11 2.69
C LEU A 66 3.87 -1.20 3.16
N ARG A 67 4.63 -0.64 2.22
CA ARG A 67 5.64 0.39 2.51
C ARG A 67 5.03 1.61 3.19
N GLY A 68 3.97 2.18 2.63
CA GLY A 68 3.25 3.32 3.23
C GLY A 68 2.67 3.01 4.61
N PHE A 69 2.18 1.78 4.80
CA PHE A 69 1.67 1.28 6.08
C PHE A 69 2.76 1.21 7.15
N HIS A 70 3.93 0.63 6.86
CA HIS A 70 5.05 0.57 7.80
C HIS A 70 5.59 1.95 8.15
N ASP A 71 5.70 2.84 7.15
CA ASP A 71 6.25 4.17 7.35
C ASP A 71 5.36 5.02 8.26
N ALA A 72 4.03 4.96 8.09
CA ALA A 72 3.09 5.64 8.97
C ALA A 72 3.18 5.17 10.43
N HIS A 73 3.41 3.86 10.67
CA HIS A 73 3.63 3.34 12.02
C HIS A 73 4.95 3.84 12.61
N ARG A 74 6.03 3.76 11.82
CA ARG A 74 7.37 4.15 12.24
C ARG A 74 7.45 5.62 12.63
N GLU A 75 6.74 6.50 11.91
CA GLU A 75 6.65 7.93 12.24
C GLU A 75 6.00 8.23 13.58
N LEU A 76 5.17 7.29 14.09
CA LEU A 76 4.57 7.39 15.42
C LEU A 76 5.30 6.52 16.46
N GLY A 77 6.51 6.04 16.15
CA GLY A 77 7.32 5.23 17.06
C GLY A 77 6.85 3.78 17.21
N LEU A 78 5.96 3.30 16.34
CA LEU A 78 5.48 1.92 16.36
C LEU A 78 6.29 1.03 15.42
N SER A 79 6.56 -0.20 15.86
CA SER A 79 6.94 -1.30 14.99
C SER A 79 5.70 -2.15 14.67
N VAL A 80 5.61 -2.65 13.45
CA VAL A 80 4.52 -3.54 13.05
C VAL A 80 5.00 -4.99 13.23
N PRO A 81 4.34 -5.80 14.08
CA PRO A 81 4.67 -7.21 14.21
C PRO A 81 4.46 -7.95 12.89
N GLN A 82 5.31 -8.92 12.55
CA GLN A 82 5.15 -9.70 11.32
C GLN A 82 3.80 -10.44 11.27
N ALA A 83 3.30 -10.88 12.43
CA ALA A 83 1.99 -11.52 12.56
C ALA A 83 0.80 -10.61 12.16
N ASN A 84 1.03 -9.29 12.10
CA ASN A 84 0.03 -8.31 11.69
C ASN A 84 0.00 -8.10 10.16
N ILE A 85 0.84 -8.80 9.39
CA ILE A 85 0.88 -8.69 7.93
C ILE A 85 0.29 -9.95 7.30
N LEU A 86 -0.90 -9.82 6.72
CA LEU A 86 -1.60 -10.88 6.00
C LEU A 86 -1.74 -10.47 4.53
N ALA A 87 -0.76 -10.88 3.72
CA ALA A 87 -0.70 -10.59 2.28
C ALA A 87 -0.44 -11.84 1.41
N PRO A 88 -1.20 -12.95 1.56
CA PRO A 88 -1.01 -14.17 0.78
C PRO A 88 -1.54 -14.06 -0.65
N GLY A 89 -2.30 -13.01 -0.97
CA GLY A 89 -3.15 -12.94 -2.15
C GLY A 89 -4.58 -13.38 -1.86
N TYR A 90 -5.41 -13.26 -2.90
CA TYR A 90 -6.74 -13.86 -2.96
C TYR A 90 -6.66 -15.26 -3.59
#